data_AF-A0A1V5DDQ0-F1
#
_entry.id   AF-A0A1V5DDQ0-F1
#
_cell.length_a   1.000
_cell.length_b   1.000
_cell.length_c   1.000
_cell.angle_alpha   90.00
_cell.angle_beta   90.00
_cell.angle_gamma   90.00
#
_symmetry.space_group_name_H-M   'P 1'
#
loop_
_entity.id
_entity.type
_entity.pdbx_description
1 polymer ?
#
loop_
_entity_poly.entity_id
_entity_poly.type
_entity_poly.pdbx_seq_one_letter_code
_entity_poly.pdbx_strand_id
1 'polypeptide(L)'
;MARKTGLILLLGIIVSFLALPAVYGKTEDDIPVSCYAGDPSDNRWVGEVAVFNVNKARGNCNILYEECEGDCTPCYVDEDSREVCIDRSGNPYFR
;
A
#
# COMPACT_ATOMS: atom_id res chain seq x y z
N MET A 1 -10.35 57.10 -35.82
CA MET A 1 -11.60 56.65 -35.19
C MET A 1 -11.40 55.19 -34.78
N ALA A 2 -10.95 54.93 -33.56
CA ALA A 2 -10.59 53.60 -33.08
C ALA A 2 -11.16 53.41 -31.67
N ARG A 3 -11.92 52.32 -31.47
CA ARG A 3 -12.18 51.64 -30.17
C ARG A 3 -13.40 50.70 -30.32
N LYS A 4 -13.16 49.47 -30.76
CA LYS A 4 -14.07 48.33 -30.56
C LYS A 4 -13.25 47.04 -30.47
N THR A 5 -12.37 46.95 -29.48
CA THR A 5 -11.55 45.74 -29.23
C THR A 5 -11.39 45.50 -27.73
N GLY A 6 -12.48 45.63 -26.97
CA GLY A 6 -12.45 45.53 -25.51
C GLY A 6 -13.38 44.51 -24.87
N LEU A 7 -14.15 43.73 -25.64
CA LEU A 7 -15.26 42.93 -25.08
C LEU A 7 -15.22 41.42 -25.36
N ILE A 8 -14.16 40.90 -25.98
CA ILE A 8 -14.11 39.46 -26.37
C ILE A 8 -13.14 38.65 -25.48
N LEU A 9 -12.30 39.31 -24.68
CA LEU A 9 -11.27 38.62 -23.89
C LEU A 9 -11.73 38.04 -22.54
N LEU A 10 -12.94 38.34 -22.07
CA LEU A 10 -13.39 37.94 -20.72
C LEU A 10 -14.20 36.63 -20.68
N LEU A 11 -14.69 36.12 -21.82
CA LEU A 11 -15.52 34.90 -21.86
C LEU A 11 -14.70 33.62 -22.12
N GLY A 12 -13.47 33.73 -22.60
CA GLY A 12 -12.63 32.56 -22.95
C GLY A 12 -11.82 31.96 -21.80
N ILE A 13 -11.69 32.68 -20.67
CA ILE A 13 -10.80 32.26 -19.56
C ILE A 13 -11.57 31.50 -18.46
N ILE A 14 -12.89 31.65 -18.38
CA ILE A 14 -13.70 31.10 -17.28
C ILE A 14 -14.09 29.62 -17.52
N VAL A 15 -14.02 29.13 -18.76
CA VAL A 15 -14.52 27.78 -19.14
C VAL A 15 -13.41 26.71 -19.17
N SER A 16 -12.18 27.03 -18.74
CA SER A 16 -11.06 26.06 -18.79
C SER A 16 -10.70 25.43 -17.44
N PHE A 17 -11.50 25.66 -16.38
CA PHE A 17 -11.10 25.28 -15.01
C PHE A 17 -11.89 24.14 -14.35
N LEU A 18 -12.86 23.49 -15.01
CA LEU A 18 -13.84 22.63 -14.31
C LEU A 18 -14.16 21.31 -15.01
N ALA A 19 -13.15 20.63 -15.55
CA ALA A 19 -13.29 19.22 -15.92
C ALA A 19 -11.98 18.45 -15.66
N LEU A 20 -11.53 18.45 -14.40
CA LEU A 20 -10.68 17.36 -13.94
C LEU A 20 -11.59 16.14 -13.73
N PRO A 21 -11.40 15.02 -14.46
CA PRO A 21 -12.06 13.79 -14.06
C PRO A 21 -11.58 13.47 -12.65
N ALA A 22 -12.51 13.39 -11.71
CA ALA A 22 -12.25 12.90 -10.37
C ALA A 22 -11.76 11.44 -10.51
N VAL A 23 -10.43 11.27 -10.56
CA VAL A 23 -9.80 9.97 -10.38
C VAL A 23 -10.00 9.63 -8.90
N TYR A 24 -11.16 9.06 -8.59
CA TYR A 24 -11.36 8.29 -7.37
C TYR A 24 -10.49 7.04 -7.51
N GLY A 25 -9.21 7.17 -7.17
CA GLY A 25 -8.41 6.01 -6.82
C GLY A 25 -9.06 5.37 -5.59
N LYS A 26 -9.43 4.10 -5.67
CA LYS A 26 -9.64 3.31 -4.46
C LYS A 26 -8.34 3.42 -3.67
N THR A 27 -8.38 4.04 -2.50
CA THR A 27 -7.32 3.88 -1.52
C THR A 27 -7.31 2.39 -1.18
N GLU A 28 -6.34 1.64 -1.69
CA GLU A 28 -6.09 0.30 -1.21
C GLU A 28 -5.62 0.47 0.24
N ASP A 29 -6.45 0.06 1.20
CA ASP A 29 -6.08 0.16 2.61
C ASP A 29 -4.84 -0.72 2.84
N ASP A 30 -3.83 -0.15 3.50
CA ASP A 30 -2.61 -0.87 3.84
C ASP A 30 -2.94 -2.07 4.74
N ILE A 31 -2.43 -3.25 4.40
CA ILE A 31 -2.56 -4.46 5.20
C ILE A 31 -1.40 -4.47 6.21
N PRO A 32 -1.67 -4.41 7.53
CA PRO A 32 -0.62 -4.55 8.54
C PRO A 32 -0.14 -6.00 8.59
N VAL A 33 1.17 -6.19 8.52
CA VAL A 33 1.81 -7.50 8.52
C VAL A 33 2.89 -7.53 9.58
N SER A 34 2.75 -8.44 10.55
CA SER A 34 3.79 -8.76 11.53
C SER A 34 4.91 -9.57 10.90
N CYS A 35 6.16 -9.23 11.19
CA CYS A 35 7.35 -9.93 10.72
C CYS A 35 7.97 -10.72 11.87
N TYR A 36 8.26 -12.00 11.64
CA TYR A 36 8.95 -12.88 12.59
C TYR A 36 10.23 -13.43 11.97
N ALA A 37 11.33 -13.46 12.73
CA ALA A 37 12.57 -14.11 12.29
C ALA A 37 12.41 -15.64 12.32
N GLY A 38 12.57 -16.31 11.17
CA GLY A 38 12.37 -17.75 11.01
C GLY A 38 10.92 -18.19 11.25
N ASP A 39 10.73 -19.25 12.04
CA ASP A 39 9.40 -19.80 12.32
C ASP A 39 8.62 -18.89 13.29
N PRO A 40 7.42 -18.42 12.92
CA PRO A 40 6.62 -17.58 13.80
C PRO A 40 6.20 -18.31 15.08
N SER A 41 6.13 -19.64 15.11
CA SER A 41 5.86 -20.44 16.32
C SER A 41 6.87 -20.20 17.45
N ASP A 42 8.09 -19.79 17.11
CA ASP A 42 9.14 -19.44 18.09
C ASP A 42 8.94 -18.04 18.70
N ASN A 43 7.92 -17.29 18.24
CA ASN A 43 7.57 -15.95 18.70
C ASN A 43 8.72 -14.92 18.61
N ARG A 44 9.60 -15.08 17.62
CA ARG A 44 10.69 -14.14 17.34
C ARG A 44 10.22 -12.94 16.53
N TRP A 45 9.29 -12.16 17.09
CA TRP A 45 8.76 -10.95 16.44
C TRP A 45 9.86 -9.88 16.30
N VAL A 46 9.95 -9.27 15.13
CA VAL A 46 10.95 -8.22 14.82
C VAL A 46 10.32 -6.88 14.46
N GLY A 47 9.07 -6.86 14.01
CA GLY A 47 8.38 -5.62 13.67
C GLY A 47 7.10 -5.80 12.85
N GLU A 48 6.60 -4.71 12.30
CA GLU A 48 5.40 -4.66 11.46
C GLU A 48 5.65 -3.82 10.21
N VAL A 49 5.11 -4.26 9.07
CA VAL A 49 5.14 -3.55 7.80
C VAL A 49 3.72 -3.38 7.25
N ALA A 50 3.41 -2.22 6.72
CA ALA A 50 2.18 -1.98 5.97
C ALA A 50 2.41 -2.32 4.48
N VAL A 51 1.55 -3.15 3.88
CA VAL A 51 1.64 -3.54 2.47
C VAL A 51 0.30 -3.51 1.76
N PHE A 52 0.31 -3.10 0.49
CA PHE A 52 -0.86 -3.24 -0.39
C PHE A 52 -1.09 -4.68 -0.87
N ASN A 53 -0.08 -5.54 -0.75
CA ASN A 53 -0.14 -6.92 -1.24
C ASN A 53 0.71 -7.84 -0.36
N VAL A 54 0.07 -8.81 0.28
CA VAL A 54 0.70 -9.78 1.20
C VAL A 54 1.83 -10.58 0.55
N ASN A 55 1.80 -10.77 -0.78
CA ASN A 55 2.88 -11.47 -1.51
C ASN A 55 4.22 -10.70 -1.48
N LYS A 56 4.19 -9.38 -1.22
CA LYS A 56 5.39 -8.56 -1.07
C LYS A 56 5.90 -8.49 0.37
N ALA A 57 5.09 -8.91 1.35
CA ALA A 57 5.37 -8.73 2.77
C ALA A 57 6.71 -9.34 3.19
N ARG A 58 7.04 -10.56 2.71
CA ARG A 58 8.29 -11.23 3.06
C ARG A 58 9.52 -10.44 2.60
N GLY A 59 9.47 -9.94 1.36
CA GLY A 59 10.56 -9.12 0.81
C GLY A 59 10.74 -7.87 1.65
N ASN A 60 9.64 -7.20 2.04
CA ASN A 60 9.69 -6.01 2.88
C ASN A 60 10.25 -6.31 4.28
N CYS A 61 9.79 -7.38 4.94
CA CYS A 61 10.33 -7.80 6.24
C CYS A 61 11.84 -8.03 6.17
N ASN A 62 12.31 -8.79 5.18
CA ASN A 62 13.74 -9.10 5.00
C ASN A 62 14.61 -7.86 4.67
N ILE A 63 14.02 -6.83 4.05
CA ILE A 63 14.72 -5.58 3.73
C ILE A 63 14.79 -4.67 4.96
N LEU A 64 13.74 -4.65 5.78
CA LEU A 64 13.60 -3.70 6.89
C LEU A 64 14.21 -4.19 8.20
N TYR A 65 14.26 -5.50 8.43
CA TYR A 65 14.74 -6.09 9.68
C TYR A 65 15.94 -7.00 9.42
N GLU A 66 17.11 -6.58 9.90
CA GLU A 66 18.37 -7.31 9.72
C GLU A 66 18.36 -8.63 10.49
N GLU A 67 17.62 -8.71 11.60
CA GLU A 67 17.41 -9.89 12.44
C GLU A 67 16.75 -11.05 11.69
N CYS A 68 16.15 -10.78 10.52
CA CYS A 68 15.62 -11.82 9.65
C CYS A 68 16.71 -12.68 9.00
N GLU A 69 17.90 -12.12 8.75
CA GLU A 69 18.96 -12.76 7.94
C GLU A 69 18.44 -13.36 6.60
N GLY A 70 17.41 -12.74 6.01
CA GLY A 70 16.75 -13.21 4.79
C GLY A 70 15.65 -14.28 4.98
N ASP A 71 15.36 -14.68 6.21
CA ASP A 71 14.42 -15.74 6.57
C ASP A 71 13.25 -15.25 7.44
N CYS A 72 12.71 -14.06 7.18
CA CYS A 72 11.50 -13.64 7.87
C CYS A 72 10.23 -14.30 7.34
N THR A 73 9.34 -14.62 8.26
CA THR A 73 7.98 -15.09 8.00
C THR A 73 7.00 -13.97 8.31
N PRO A 74 6.30 -13.41 7.29
CA PRO A 74 5.25 -12.42 7.51
C PRO A 74 3.93 -13.10 7.89
N CYS A 75 3.20 -12.53 8.85
CA CYS A 75 1.84 -12.94 9.22
C CYS A 75 0.91 -11.73 9.30
N TYR A 76 -0.34 -11.90 8.88
CA TYR A 76 -1.37 -10.87 8.92
C TYR A 76 -2.68 -11.45 9.46
N VAL A 77 -3.61 -10.58 9.85
CA VAL A 77 -4.92 -10.98 10.32
C VAL A 77 -5.92 -10.87 9.16
N ASP A 78 -6.65 -11.94 8.86
CA ASP A 78 -7.68 -11.94 7.82
C ASP A 78 -9.01 -11.34 8.30
N GLU A 79 -10.00 -11.27 7.40
CA GLU A 79 -11.33 -10.70 7.69
C GLU A 79 -12.08 -11.45 8.81
N ASP A 80 -11.74 -12.73 9.04
CA ASP A 80 -12.31 -13.58 10.08
C ASP A 80 -11.53 -13.49 11.40
N SER A 81 -10.59 -12.55 11.51
CA SER A 81 -9.70 -12.38 12.66
C SER A 81 -8.77 -13.58 12.91
N ARG A 82 -8.40 -14.32 11.86
CA ARG A 82 -7.44 -15.43 11.94
C ARG A 82 -6.05 -14.97 11.53
N GLU A 83 -5.03 -15.51 12.19
CA GLU A 83 -3.63 -15.25 11.80
C GLU A 83 -3.24 -16.13 10.61
N VAL A 84 -2.85 -15.49 9.52
CA VAL A 84 -2.40 -16.11 8.28
C VAL A 84 -0.95 -15.74 8.06
N CYS A 85 -0.07 -16.73 8.00
CA CYS A 85 1.35 -16.56 7.73
C CYS A 85 1.68 -16.99 6.29
N ILE A 86 2.75 -16.43 5.71
CA ILE A 86 3.22 -16.80 4.37
C ILE A 86 4.50 -17.62 4.48
N ASP A 87 4.48 -18.85 3.96
CA ASP A 87 5.63 -19.75 4.00
C ASP A 87 6.79 -19.29 3.07
N ARG A 88 7.90 -20.05 3.09
CA ARG A 88 9.06 -19.77 2.23
C ARG A 88 8.80 -19.91 0.72
N SER A 89 7.72 -20.57 0.34
CA SER A 89 7.29 -20.71 -1.05
C SER A 89 6.30 -19.62 -1.47
N GLY A 90 5.86 -18.77 -0.54
CA GLY A 90 4.84 -17.75 -0.80
C GLY A 90 3.41 -18.24 -0.61
N ASN A 91 3.20 -19.44 -0.05
CA ASN A 91 1.87 -19.96 0.19
C ASN A 91 1.35 -19.52 1.57
N PRO A 92 0.08 -19.12 1.67
CA PRO A 92 -0.54 -18.82 2.95
C PRO A 92 -0.83 -20.11 3.75
N TYR A 93 -0.66 -20.03 5.07
CA TYR A 93 -1.07 -21.07 6.03
C TYR A 93 -1.62 -20.42 7.31
N PHE A 94 -2.52 -21.13 8.00
CA PHE A 94 -3.04 -20.68 9.28
C PHE A 94 -2.08 -21.04 10.41
N ARG A 95 -1.88 -20.08 11.32
CA ARG A 95 -1.10 -20.26 12.55
C ARG A 95 -2.01 -20.49 13.75
#